data_AF-A0A937XR08-F1
#
_entry.id   AF-A0A937XR08-F1
#
_cell.length_a   1.000
_cell.length_b   1.000
_cell.length_c   1.000
_cell.angle_alpha   90.00
_cell.angle_beta   90.00
_cell.angle_gamma   90.00
#
_symmetry.space_group_name_H-M   'P 1'
#
loop_
_entity.id
_entity.type
_entity.pdbx_description
1 polymer ?
#
loop_
_entity_poly.entity_id
_entity_poly.type
_entity_poly.pdbx_seq_one_letter_code
_entity_poly.pdbx_strand_id
1 'polypeptide(L)'
;MATPAAPAALAAAGQENRNIRLGVRLAPVDDFDLPVVANYTAINVSPGMAFIDFGFIKPGMLAALPRMVQQGSKLPENINCKLAVRVAMGYEALSNLQQQLTQVLEGLKANAAKK
;
A
#
# COMPACT_ATOMS: atom_id res chain seq x y z
N MET A 1 65.83 6.92 29.93
CA MET A 1 64.39 7.24 29.83
C MET A 1 63.77 6.23 28.87
N ALA A 2 62.77 5.50 29.35
CA ALA A 2 62.18 4.35 28.67
C ALA A 2 61.02 4.76 27.75
N THR A 3 60.95 4.15 26.57
CA THR A 3 59.69 3.94 25.85
C THR A 3 59.76 2.64 25.04
N PRO A 4 58.88 1.66 25.29
CA PRO A 4 58.66 0.50 24.43
C PRO A 4 57.37 0.61 23.59
N ALA A 5 57.19 -0.40 22.74
CA ALA A 5 55.94 -0.95 22.18
C ALA A 5 55.34 -0.34 20.89
N ALA A 6 55.33 -1.17 19.83
CA ALA A 6 54.38 -1.16 18.71
C ALA A 6 53.04 -1.84 19.13
N PRO A 7 52.08 -2.07 18.23
CA PRO A 7 51.28 -1.15 17.42
C PRO A 7 49.78 -1.27 17.79
N ALA A 8 49.02 -0.16 17.80
CA ALA A 8 47.58 -0.20 18.06
C ALA A 8 46.80 -0.04 16.76
N ALA A 9 46.23 -1.15 16.29
CA ALA A 9 45.20 -1.18 15.26
C ALA A 9 44.06 -0.23 15.63
N LEU A 10 43.86 0.82 14.84
CA LEU A 10 42.66 1.64 14.96
C LEU A 10 41.53 0.87 14.26
N ALA A 11 40.76 0.21 15.11
CA ALA A 11 39.52 -0.49 14.87
C ALA A 11 38.66 0.15 13.76
N ALA A 12 38.16 -0.73 12.90
CA ALA A 12 37.01 -0.49 12.04
C ALA A 12 35.84 0.05 12.88
N ALA A 13 35.59 1.36 12.77
CA ALA A 13 34.31 1.92 13.15
C ALA A 13 33.32 1.53 12.05
N GLY A 14 32.75 0.32 12.17
CA GLY A 14 31.56 -0.04 11.43
C GLY A 14 30.50 1.00 11.73
N GLN A 15 30.08 1.74 10.70
CA GLN A 15 28.84 2.50 10.77
C GLN A 15 27.72 1.49 10.93
N GLU A 16 27.37 1.19 12.18
CA GLU A 16 26.13 0.50 12.49
C GLU A 16 25.01 1.38 11.95
N ASN A 17 24.46 0.96 10.82
CA ASN A 17 23.28 1.52 10.21
C ASN A 17 22.11 1.26 11.17
N ARG A 18 21.97 2.12 12.19
CA ARG A 18 20.86 2.10 13.14
C ARG A 18 19.59 2.36 12.35
N ASN A 19 18.90 1.28 12.02
CA ASN A 19 17.59 1.31 11.39
C ASN A 19 16.59 1.91 12.40
N ILE A 20 16.39 3.23 12.32
CA ILE A 20 15.41 3.93 13.15
C ILE A 20 14.02 3.58 12.60
N ARG A 21 13.27 2.77 13.35
CA ARG A 21 11.86 2.50 13.05
C ARG A 21 11.02 3.67 13.55
N LEU A 22 10.62 4.56 12.64
CA LEU A 22 9.73 5.68 12.95
C LEU A 22 8.28 5.19 13.02
N GLY A 23 7.67 5.27 14.21
CA GLY A 23 6.23 5.04 14.39
C GLY A 23 5.45 6.30 14.04
N VAL A 24 4.69 6.27 12.94
CA VAL A 24 3.80 7.37 12.53
C VAL A 24 2.39 7.08 13.05
N ARG A 25 1.80 8.03 13.79
CA ARG A 25 0.40 7.96 14.24
C ARG A 25 -0.39 9.09 13.60
N LEU A 26 -1.47 8.74 12.91
CA LEU A 26 -2.39 9.69 12.28
C LEU A 26 -3.62 9.89 13.18
N ALA A 27 -4.16 11.11 13.22
CA ALA A 27 -5.43 11.42 13.88
C ALA A 27 -6.57 11.44 12.84
N PRO A 28 -7.78 10.95 13.17
CA PRO A 28 -8.94 11.08 12.29
C PRO A 28 -9.27 12.55 12.02
N VAL A 29 -9.83 12.83 10.85
CA VAL A 29 -10.45 14.13 10.50
C VAL A 29 -11.96 13.90 10.49
N ASP A 30 -12.73 14.89 10.93
CA ASP A 30 -14.10 14.85 11.51
C ASP A 30 -15.19 14.00 10.81
N ASP A 31 -14.98 13.48 9.60
CA ASP A 31 -15.97 12.71 8.81
C ASP A 31 -15.62 11.21 8.60
N PHE A 32 -14.47 10.73 9.09
CA PHE A 32 -14.01 9.33 8.88
C PHE A 32 -13.79 8.56 10.19
N ASP A 33 -14.77 8.62 11.11
CA ASP A 33 -14.63 8.02 12.45
C ASP A 33 -14.67 6.48 12.46
N LEU A 34 -15.07 5.86 11.33
CA LEU A 34 -15.11 4.41 11.18
C LEU A 34 -14.40 3.97 9.88
N PRO A 35 -13.61 2.88 9.92
CA PRO A 35 -13.06 2.28 8.71
C PRO A 35 -14.16 1.94 7.70
N VAL A 36 -14.04 2.46 6.48
CA VAL A 36 -14.94 2.11 5.37
C VAL A 36 -14.32 0.97 4.59
N VAL A 37 -15.08 -0.11 4.39
CA VAL A 37 -14.65 -1.22 3.54
C VAL A 37 -14.66 -0.79 2.08
N ALA A 38 -13.50 -0.90 1.43
CA ALA A 38 -13.36 -0.77 -0.02
C ALA A 38 -12.97 -2.14 -0.62
N ASN A 39 -13.77 -2.62 -1.57
CA ASN A 39 -13.50 -3.86 -2.32
C ASN A 39 -13.16 -3.59 -3.79
N TYR A 40 -13.02 -2.31 -4.15
CA TYR A 40 -12.64 -1.85 -5.47
C TYR A 40 -11.60 -0.74 -5.34
N THR A 41 -10.57 -0.83 -6.17
CA THR A 41 -9.49 0.15 -6.25
C THR A 41 -9.23 0.48 -7.71
N ALA A 42 -9.16 1.76 -8.04
CA ALA A 42 -8.78 2.24 -9.36
C ALA A 42 -7.70 3.31 -9.25
N ILE A 43 -6.79 3.35 -10.22
CA ILE A 43 -5.71 4.35 -10.28
C ILE A 43 -5.86 5.13 -11.57
N ASN A 44 -5.92 6.45 -11.46
CA ASN A 44 -5.86 7.38 -12.57
C ASN A 44 -4.60 8.24 -12.44
N VAL A 45 -3.90 8.45 -13.55
CA VAL A 45 -2.62 9.16 -13.56
C VAL A 45 -2.79 10.49 -14.29
N SER A 46 -2.22 11.55 -13.72
CA SER A 46 -2.13 12.89 -14.29
C SER A 46 -0.69 13.39 -14.15
N PRO A 47 -0.24 14.38 -14.94
CA PRO A 47 1.14 14.88 -14.83
C PRO A 47 1.54 15.23 -13.39
N GLY A 48 2.49 14.47 -12.83
CA GLY A 48 3.04 14.67 -11.49
C GLY A 48 2.23 14.06 -10.33
N MET A 49 1.02 13.54 -10.58
CA MET A 49 0.13 13.05 -9.53
C MET A 49 -0.65 11.80 -9.97
N ALA A 50 -0.78 10.85 -9.05
CA ALA A 50 -1.71 9.74 -9.15
C ALA A 50 -2.91 9.96 -8.23
N PHE A 51 -4.09 9.58 -8.72
CA PHE A 51 -5.34 9.57 -7.97
C PHE A 51 -5.77 8.12 -7.77
N ILE A 52 -5.84 7.69 -6.52
CA ILE A 52 -6.32 6.36 -6.16
C ILE A 52 -7.72 6.48 -5.59
N ASP A 53 -8.66 5.82 -6.25
CA ASP A 53 -10.03 5.68 -5.78
C ASP A 53 -10.19 4.37 -5.05
N PHE A 54 -10.65 4.45 -3.80
CA PHE A 54 -11.11 3.31 -3.04
C PHE A 54 -12.63 3.38 -2.96
N GLY A 55 -13.29 2.30 -3.37
CA GLY A 55 -14.74 2.24 -3.43
C GLY A 55 -15.29 0.87 -3.06
N PHE A 56 -16.60 0.82 -2.99
CA PHE A 56 -17.37 -0.38 -2.72
C PHE A 56 -18.33 -0.67 -3.87
N ILE A 57 -18.17 -1.84 -4.46
CA ILE A 57 -19.10 -2.43 -5.41
C ILE A 57 -19.92 -3.48 -4.66
N LYS A 58 -21.25 -3.41 -4.78
CA LYS A 58 -22.14 -4.39 -4.17
C LYS A 58 -21.86 -5.78 -4.75
N PRO A 59 -21.54 -6.81 -3.95
CA PRO A 59 -21.23 -8.15 -4.46
C PRO A 59 -22.34 -8.76 -5.33
N GLY A 60 -23.60 -8.49 -4.99
CA GLY A 60 -24.75 -8.93 -5.78
C GLY A 60 -24.79 -8.37 -7.21
N MET A 61 -24.22 -7.17 -7.43
CA MET A 61 -24.08 -6.62 -8.78
C MET A 61 -23.00 -7.35 -9.58
N LEU A 62 -21.83 -7.61 -8.98
CA LEU A 62 -20.75 -8.36 -9.64
C LEU A 62 -21.19 -9.78 -10.00
N ALA A 63 -21.93 -10.45 -9.11
CA ALA A 63 -22.45 -11.79 -9.34
C ALA A 63 -23.54 -11.86 -10.44
N ALA A 64 -24.21 -10.74 -10.73
CA ALA A 64 -25.21 -10.67 -11.79
C ALA A 64 -24.59 -10.51 -13.19
N LEU A 65 -23.38 -9.93 -13.32
CA LEU A 65 -22.75 -9.68 -14.63
C LEU A 65 -22.55 -10.96 -15.46
N PRO A 66 -22.00 -12.07 -14.92
CA PRO A 66 -21.85 -13.31 -15.69
C PRO A 66 -23.20 -13.86 -16.15
N ARG A 67 -24.26 -13.74 -15.33
CA ARG A 67 -25.61 -14.19 -15.69
C ARG A 67 -26.20 -13.37 -16.84
N MET A 68 -26.00 -12.06 -16.84
CA MET A 68 -26.45 -11.17 -17.92
C MET A 68 -25.78 -11.52 -19.24
N VAL A 69 -24.47 -11.80 -19.23
CA VAL A 69 -23.73 -12.26 -20.42
C VAL A 69 -24.27 -13.59 -20.93
N GLN A 70 -24.50 -14.56 -20.04
CA GLN A 70 -25.07 -15.87 -20.41
C GLN A 70 -26.49 -15.75 -20.99
N GLN A 71 -27.27 -14.75 -20.56
CA GLN A 71 -28.62 -14.48 -21.04
C GLN A 71 -28.66 -13.62 -22.31
N GLY A 72 -27.50 -13.30 -22.90
CA GLY A 72 -27.41 -12.43 -24.09
C GLY A 72 -27.85 -10.98 -23.83
N SER A 73 -27.95 -10.58 -22.56
CA SER A 73 -28.31 -9.22 -22.17
C SER A 73 -27.10 -8.30 -22.30
N LYS A 74 -27.33 -7.07 -22.76
CA LYS A 74 -26.27 -6.05 -22.82
C LYS A 74 -25.75 -5.77 -21.42
N LEU A 75 -24.43 -5.80 -21.28
CA LEU A 75 -23.76 -5.34 -20.06
C LEU A 75 -24.01 -3.83 -19.86
N PRO A 76 -24.19 -3.38 -18.62
CA PRO A 76 -24.33 -1.97 -18.35
C PRO A 76 -23.04 -1.23 -18.73
N GLU A 77 -23.17 -0.11 -19.44
CA GLU A 77 -22.03 0.73 -19.82
C GLU A 77 -21.36 1.36 -18.60
N ASN A 78 -22.12 1.60 -17.53
CA ASN A 78 -21.64 2.16 -16.27
C ASN A 78 -22.18 1.38 -15.07
N ILE A 79 -21.33 1.21 -14.06
CA ILE A 79 -21.69 0.60 -12.77
C ILE A 79 -21.59 1.68 -11.70
N ASN A 80 -22.70 1.96 -11.01
CA ASN A 80 -22.69 2.89 -9.90
C ASN A 80 -22.07 2.23 -8.66
N CYS A 81 -20.94 2.76 -8.23
CA CYS A 81 -20.18 2.31 -7.07
C CYS A 81 -20.24 3.37 -5.97
N LYS A 82 -20.09 2.96 -4.70
CA LYS A 82 -19.91 3.93 -3.61
C LYS A 82 -18.43 4.29 -3.52
N LEU A 83 -18.07 5.55 -3.69
CA LEU A 83 -16.71 6.02 -3.38
C LEU A 83 -16.54 6.07 -1.86
N ALA A 84 -15.50 5.41 -1.34
CA ALA A 84 -15.13 5.48 0.07
C ALA A 84 -14.16 6.66 0.29
N VAL A 85 -13.09 6.73 -0.49
CA VAL A 85 -12.12 7.83 -0.45
C VAL A 85 -11.38 7.94 -1.78
N ARG A 86 -11.02 9.17 -2.15
CA ARG A 86 -10.06 9.47 -3.23
C ARG A 86 -8.79 10.04 -2.61
N VAL A 87 -7.65 9.42 -2.91
CA VAL A 87 -6.33 9.86 -2.46
C VAL A 87 -5.56 10.43 -3.63
N ALA A 88 -5.09 11.67 -3.51
CA ALA A 88 -4.15 12.27 -4.44
C ALA A 88 -2.73 12.12 -3.90
N MET A 89 -1.81 11.63 -4.72
CA MET A 89 -0.43 11.36 -4.29
C MET A 89 0.58 11.65 -5.39
N GLY A 90 1.75 12.17 -5.02
CA GLY A 90 2.88 12.29 -5.94
C GLY A 90 3.48 10.93 -6.30
N TYR A 91 4.25 10.86 -7.38
CA TYR A 91 4.83 9.60 -7.87
C TYR A 91 5.83 8.97 -6.90
N GLU A 92 6.57 9.76 -6.14
CA GLU A 92 7.47 9.24 -5.11
C GLU A 92 6.67 8.49 -4.02
N ALA A 93 5.60 9.11 -3.51
CA ALA A 93 4.71 8.49 -2.55
C ALA A 93 4.07 7.21 -3.12
N LEU A 94 3.75 7.19 -4.42
CA LEU A 94 3.20 6.00 -5.09
C LEU A 94 4.21 4.86 -5.15
N SER A 95 5.47 5.16 -5.44
CA SER A 95 6.55 4.17 -5.43
C SER A 95 6.77 3.59 -4.04
N ASN A 96 6.78 4.44 -3.00
CA ASN A 96 6.88 4.01 -1.62
C ASN A 96 5.70 3.11 -1.21
N LEU A 97 4.48 3.46 -1.64
CA LEU A 97 3.28 2.64 -1.40
C LEU A 97 3.41 1.27 -2.09
N GLN A 98 3.88 1.23 -3.33
CA GLN A 98 4.11 -0.04 -4.05
C GLN A 98 5.09 -0.94 -3.29
N GLN A 99 6.21 -0.40 -2.83
CA GLN A 99 7.21 -1.18 -2.08
C GLN A 99 6.63 -1.76 -0.79
N GLN A 100 5.87 -0.95 -0.04
CA GLN A 100 5.20 -1.40 1.19
C GLN A 100 4.18 -2.51 0.90
N LEU A 101 3.36 -2.36 -0.14
CA LEU A 101 2.40 -3.39 -0.55
C LEU A 101 3.09 -4.70 -0.92
N THR A 102 4.18 -4.64 -1.70
CA THR A 102 4.96 -5.82 -2.06
C THR A 102 5.48 -6.53 -0.81
N GLN A 103 6.10 -5.80 0.12
CA GLN A 103 6.64 -6.38 1.35
C GLN A 103 5.56 -7.06 2.21
N VAL A 104 4.38 -6.44 2.32
CA VAL A 104 3.24 -7.02 3.04
C VAL A 104 2.77 -8.31 2.36
N LEU A 105 2.57 -8.30 1.04
CA LEU A 105 2.10 -9.46 0.30
C LEU A 105 3.08 -10.62 0.34
N GLU A 106 4.38 -10.36 0.26
CA GLU A 106 5.43 -11.36 0.41
C GLU A 106 5.42 -11.98 1.82
N GLY A 107 5.30 -11.14 2.85
CA GLY A 107 5.16 -11.61 4.23
C GLY A 107 3.94 -12.50 4.44
N LEU A 108 2.79 -12.14 3.87
CA LEU A 108 1.57 -12.94 3.93
C LEU A 108 1.72 -14.30 3.22
N LYS A 109 2.33 -14.33 2.03
CA LYS A 109 2.63 -15.57 1.30
C LYS A 109 3.56 -16.48 2.08
N ALA A 110 4.64 -15.93 2.65
CA ALA A 110 5.59 -16.67 3.45
C ALA A 110 4.96 -17.28 4.71
N ASN A 111 3.99 -16.58 5.31
CA ASN A 111 3.24 -17.10 6.46
C ASN A 111 2.21 -18.17 6.07
N ALA A 112 1.56 -18.01 4.91
CA ALA A 112 0.63 -19.01 4.39
C ALA A 112 1.33 -20.32 4.00
N ALA A 113 2.56 -20.26 3.49
CA ALA A 113 3.37 -21.43 3.11
C ALA A 113 3.97 -22.19 4.31
N LYS A 114 3.97 -21.59 5.51
CA LYS A 114 4.43 -22.22 6.77
C LYS A 114 3.32 -22.91 7.54
N LYS A 115 2.08 -22.84 7.04
CA LYS A 115 0.87 -23.37 7.67
C LYS A 115 0.39 -24.60 6.90
#